data_AF-A0A969ZUX0-F1
#
_entry.id   AF-A0A969ZUX0-F1
#
_cell.length_a   1.000
_cell.length_b   1.000
_cell.length_c   1.000
_cell.angle_alpha   90.00
_cell.angle_beta   90.00
_cell.angle_gamma   90.00
#
_symmetry.space_group_name_H-M   'P 1'
#
loop_
_entity.id
_entity.type
_entity.pdbx_description
1 polymer ?
#
loop_
_entity_poly.entity_id
_entity_poly.type
_entity_poly.pdbx_seq_one_letter_code
_entity_poly.pdbx_strand_id
1 'polypeptide(L)'
;MGNFTYLLENKNYRSFAPACVNAEDSFAVSTISAMMMTRRAMELATKWVYSVDEDLTLPYRDNLSSLLADQGFVDILDSEIPPLLNYIRKIGNLASHSNVKISREESVLALNYLFQYTQWIDYVYGEDFAERYFDEGKVPSSVKFSERPLVVEKLAEETSGEKDRPLEDLRREVPEETRRDLTENRREVKSSSDYSFELDKIDEAKTRKLIIDIGLRLAGWKLNENVELERKVSGMPNKGGTGFVDYLLLGKNGLPLAVVEAKRTMVDPSAGREQAKIYGDLLKGETGQAPLIFYTNGFDTWFIEDDYPPRKVSGFYSQDELQRLVDRRRFRETLADVSGLIDDDISGRYYQKAAIVNVAEAFENKRRKALLVMATGERVIIVTGCINALVSRVSGTFIKNNSCIA
;
A
#
# COMPACT_ATOMS: atom_id res chain seq x y z
N MET A 1 -27.03 6.45 21.00
CA MET A 1 -26.43 7.21 19.89
C MET A 1 -25.11 6.54 19.55
N GLY A 2 -24.84 6.32 18.26
CA GLY A 2 -23.62 5.68 17.77
C GLY A 2 -22.40 6.61 17.87
N ASN A 3 -21.23 6.14 17.46
CA ASN A 3 -20.00 6.94 17.48
C ASN A 3 -20.06 8.10 16.47
N PHE A 4 -20.75 7.95 15.34
CA PHE A 4 -20.73 8.93 14.24
C PHE A 4 -21.92 9.91 14.22
N THR A 5 -22.88 9.78 15.13
CA THR A 5 -24.12 10.58 15.07
C THR A 5 -23.89 12.08 15.23
N TYR A 6 -22.78 12.49 15.86
CA TYR A 6 -22.43 13.91 16.02
C TYR A 6 -22.20 14.61 14.68
N LEU A 7 -21.74 13.88 13.65
CA LEU A 7 -21.50 14.45 12.32
C LEU A 7 -22.80 14.93 11.64
N LEU A 8 -23.96 14.37 12.03
CA LEU A 8 -25.26 14.75 11.47
C LEU A 8 -25.73 16.13 11.93
N GLU A 9 -25.16 16.65 13.01
CA GLU A 9 -25.50 17.97 13.58
C GLU A 9 -24.94 19.11 12.71
N ASN A 10 -23.79 18.88 12.06
CA ASN A 10 -23.14 19.86 11.19
C ASN A 10 -23.64 19.72 9.74
N LYS A 11 -24.27 20.80 9.23
CA LYS A 11 -24.83 20.82 7.87
C LYS A 11 -23.77 20.69 6.77
N ASN A 12 -22.52 21.07 7.04
CA ASN A 12 -21.43 20.98 6.07
C ASN A 12 -21.07 19.52 5.78
N TYR A 13 -21.32 18.59 6.71
CA TYR A 13 -20.91 17.18 6.57
C TYR A 13 -21.98 16.28 5.94
N ARG A 14 -23.09 16.85 5.44
CA ARG A 14 -24.21 16.07 4.88
C ARG A 14 -23.83 15.10 3.75
N SER A 15 -22.73 15.36 3.03
CA SER A 15 -22.27 14.51 1.93
C SER A 15 -21.52 13.25 2.37
N PHE A 16 -21.12 13.12 3.64
CA PHE A 16 -20.39 11.95 4.13
C PHE A 16 -20.86 11.45 5.51
N ALA A 17 -21.47 12.30 6.34
CA ALA A 17 -21.93 11.93 7.68
C ALA A 17 -22.90 10.72 7.69
N PRO A 18 -23.89 10.62 6.78
CA PRO A 18 -24.77 9.44 6.72
C PRO A 18 -23.99 8.15 6.44
N ALA A 19 -23.02 8.20 5.52
CA ALA A 19 -22.17 7.05 5.21
C ALA A 19 -21.32 6.59 6.41
N CYS A 20 -20.85 7.52 7.25
CA CYS A 20 -20.13 7.17 8.49
C CYS A 20 -21.03 6.42 9.50
N VAL A 21 -22.28 6.86 9.66
CA VAL A 21 -23.27 6.16 10.50
C VAL A 21 -23.60 4.79 9.92
N ASN A 22 -23.84 4.72 8.60
CA ASN A 22 -24.11 3.47 7.90
C ASN A 22 -22.95 2.46 8.01
N ALA A 23 -21.71 2.94 8.00
CA ALA A 23 -20.53 2.11 8.21
C ALA A 23 -20.51 1.45 9.60
N GLU A 24 -20.91 2.17 10.64
CA GLU A 24 -21.08 1.63 11.99
C GLU A 24 -22.24 0.65 12.06
N ASP A 25 -23.41 1.01 11.52
CA ASP A 25 -24.61 0.17 11.55
C ASP A 25 -24.46 -1.14 10.75
N SER A 26 -23.62 -1.12 9.71
CA SER A 26 -23.30 -2.30 8.90
C SER A 26 -22.62 -3.44 9.67
N PHE A 27 -22.07 -3.18 10.87
CA PHE A 27 -21.58 -4.24 11.77
C PHE A 27 -22.68 -5.21 12.21
N ALA A 28 -23.92 -4.74 12.28
CA ALA A 28 -25.08 -5.58 12.55
C ALA A 28 -25.21 -6.70 11.51
N VAL A 29 -24.87 -6.42 10.25
CA VAL A 29 -24.97 -7.38 9.14
C VAL A 29 -23.78 -8.33 9.11
N SER A 30 -22.57 -7.78 8.93
CA SER A 30 -21.31 -8.54 8.91
C SER A 30 -20.09 -7.63 8.96
N THR A 31 -18.94 -8.17 9.38
CA THR A 31 -17.64 -7.48 9.33
C THR A 31 -17.26 -7.05 7.91
N ILE A 32 -17.56 -7.88 6.90
CA ILE A 32 -17.29 -7.57 5.49
C ILE A 32 -18.10 -6.35 5.03
N SER A 33 -19.41 -6.32 5.30
CA SER A 33 -20.28 -5.21 4.90
C SER A 33 -19.81 -3.92 5.55
N ALA A 34 -19.49 -3.98 6.84
CA ALA A 34 -18.93 -2.85 7.57
C ALA A 34 -17.65 -2.33 6.93
N MET A 35 -16.69 -3.17 6.55
CA MET A 35 -15.45 -2.71 5.91
C MET A 35 -15.64 -2.07 4.54
N MET A 36 -16.60 -2.57 3.76
CA MET A 36 -16.97 -1.92 2.50
C MET A 36 -17.53 -0.51 2.77
N MET A 37 -18.42 -0.38 3.76
CA MET A 37 -19.03 0.90 4.11
C MET A 37 -18.06 1.86 4.81
N THR A 38 -17.14 1.39 5.66
CA THR A 38 -16.09 2.21 6.26
C THR A 38 -15.18 2.81 5.19
N ARG A 39 -14.78 2.01 4.18
CA ARG A 39 -14.01 2.50 3.04
C ARG A 39 -14.80 3.53 2.22
N ARG A 40 -16.10 3.28 2.01
CA ARG A 40 -16.99 4.21 1.31
C ARG A 40 -17.13 5.54 2.04
N ALA A 41 -17.37 5.50 3.34
CA ALA A 41 -17.49 6.68 4.19
C ALA A 41 -16.20 7.52 4.19
N MET A 42 -15.03 6.87 4.33
CA MET A 42 -13.74 7.54 4.19
C MET A 42 -13.59 8.19 2.81
N GLU A 43 -13.96 7.49 1.73
CA GLU A 43 -13.89 8.05 0.37
C GLU A 43 -14.75 9.30 0.20
N LEU A 44 -15.98 9.29 0.73
CA LEU A 44 -16.86 10.46 0.71
C LEU A 44 -16.32 11.61 1.57
N ALA A 45 -15.77 11.32 2.75
CA ALA A 45 -15.15 12.31 3.61
C ALA A 45 -13.91 12.94 2.94
N THR A 46 -13.06 12.13 2.28
CA THR A 46 -11.93 12.64 1.50
C THR A 46 -12.40 13.49 0.33
N LYS A 47 -13.40 13.05 -0.45
CA LYS A 47 -13.98 13.85 -1.54
C LYS A 47 -14.57 15.17 -1.02
N TRP A 48 -15.18 15.17 0.17
CA TRP A 48 -15.65 16.39 0.81
C TRP A 48 -14.49 17.36 1.08
N VAL A 49 -13.37 16.90 1.66
CA VAL A 49 -12.18 17.74 1.89
C VAL A 49 -11.70 18.38 0.58
N TYR A 50 -11.58 17.61 -0.50
CA TYR A 50 -11.21 18.13 -1.83
C TYR A 50 -12.23 19.11 -2.44
N SER A 51 -13.50 19.01 -2.05
CA SER A 51 -14.55 19.89 -2.54
C SER A 51 -14.57 21.24 -1.82
N VAL A 52 -14.10 21.29 -0.57
CA VAL A 52 -14.14 22.50 0.26
C VAL A 52 -12.80 23.22 0.35
N ASP A 53 -11.67 22.51 0.29
CA ASP A 53 -10.36 23.09 0.54
C ASP A 53 -9.69 23.62 -0.74
N GLU A 54 -9.31 24.90 -0.72
CA GLU A 54 -8.73 25.59 -1.88
C GLU A 54 -7.24 25.28 -2.10
N ASP A 55 -6.52 24.80 -1.09
CA ASP A 55 -5.12 24.37 -1.24
C ASP A 55 -5.02 23.06 -2.05
N LEU A 56 -6.13 22.33 -2.17
CA LEU A 56 -6.17 21.09 -2.93
C LEU A 56 -6.49 21.33 -4.40
N THR A 57 -5.68 20.73 -5.26
CA THR A 57 -5.96 20.67 -6.70
C THR A 57 -6.63 19.34 -7.04
N LEU A 58 -7.58 19.36 -7.97
CA LEU A 58 -8.25 18.14 -8.40
C LEU A 58 -7.28 17.26 -9.20
N PRO A 59 -7.00 16.02 -8.77
CA PRO A 59 -6.12 15.14 -9.52
C PRO A 59 -6.78 14.65 -10.83
N TYR A 60 -5.96 14.23 -11.79
CA TYR A 60 -6.45 13.70 -13.09
C TYR A 60 -7.42 12.51 -12.95
N ARG A 61 -7.30 11.73 -11.86
CA ARG A 61 -8.24 10.65 -11.51
C ARG A 61 -8.77 10.89 -10.11
N ASP A 62 -10.08 10.79 -9.94
CA ASP A 62 -10.80 11.01 -8.68
C ASP A 62 -11.09 9.72 -7.88
N ASN A 63 -10.40 8.63 -8.21
CA ASN A 63 -10.48 7.40 -7.42
C ASN A 63 -9.73 7.57 -6.09
N LEU A 64 -10.20 6.87 -5.04
CA LEU A 64 -9.64 6.94 -3.69
C LEU A 64 -8.11 6.77 -3.63
N SER A 65 -7.54 5.84 -4.40
CA SER A 65 -6.08 5.62 -4.37
C SER A 65 -5.30 6.82 -4.91
N SER A 66 -5.83 7.50 -5.92
CA SER A 66 -5.25 8.73 -6.47
C SER A 66 -5.38 9.90 -5.49
N LEU A 67 -6.55 10.05 -4.85
CA LEU A 67 -6.80 11.12 -3.88
C LEU A 67 -5.90 11.00 -2.64
N LEU A 68 -5.71 9.78 -2.10
CA LEU A 68 -4.87 9.55 -0.92
C LEU A 68 -3.37 9.65 -1.20
N ALA A 69 -2.96 9.57 -2.47
CA ALA A 69 -1.56 9.63 -2.88
C ALA A 69 -1.13 11.00 -3.39
N ASP A 70 -2.08 11.94 -3.55
CA ASP A 70 -1.79 13.31 -3.94
C ASP A 70 -0.98 14.02 -2.86
N GLN A 71 0.09 14.71 -3.27
CA GLN A 71 0.99 15.35 -2.32
C GLN A 71 0.33 16.53 -1.61
N GLY A 72 -0.52 17.31 -2.29
CA GLY A 72 -1.23 18.42 -1.66
C GLY A 72 -2.17 17.95 -0.56
N PHE A 73 -2.87 16.83 -0.79
CA PHE A 73 -3.68 16.21 0.25
C PHE A 73 -2.85 15.68 1.42
N VAL A 74 -1.72 15.02 1.15
CA VAL A 74 -0.84 14.54 2.23
C VAL A 74 -0.27 15.70 3.06
N ASP A 75 0.05 16.83 2.43
CA ASP A 75 0.66 17.98 3.09
C ASP A 75 -0.28 18.71 4.06
N ILE A 76 -1.59 18.68 3.82
CA ILE A 76 -2.56 19.31 4.73
C ILE A 76 -2.89 18.44 5.95
N LEU A 77 -2.69 17.12 5.86
CA LEU A 77 -2.96 16.17 6.93
C LEU A 77 -1.91 16.24 8.03
N ASP A 78 -2.26 15.77 9.21
CA ASP A 78 -1.26 15.46 10.23
C ASP A 78 -0.52 14.18 9.86
N SER A 79 0.78 14.11 10.19
CA SER A 79 1.66 13.03 9.73
C SER A 79 1.19 11.62 10.10
N GLU A 80 0.36 11.51 11.14
CA GLU A 80 -0.16 10.24 11.62
C GLU A 80 -1.45 9.79 10.90
N ILE A 81 -2.19 10.69 10.23
CA ILE A 81 -3.46 10.37 9.55
C ILE A 81 -3.29 9.50 8.28
N PRO A 82 -2.37 9.78 7.33
CA PRO A 82 -2.26 8.97 6.10
C PRO A 82 -2.06 7.46 6.34
N PRO A 83 -1.29 7.02 7.36
CA PRO A 83 -1.26 5.64 7.83
C PRO A 83 -2.65 5.02 8.07
N LEU A 84 -3.53 5.71 8.82
CA LEU A 84 -4.89 5.25 9.16
C LEU A 84 -5.74 5.07 7.90
N LEU A 85 -5.73 6.05 7.00
CA LEU A 85 -6.49 6.00 5.75
C LEU A 85 -6.04 4.84 4.85
N ASN A 86 -4.73 4.58 4.82
CA ASN A 86 -4.18 3.44 4.09
C ASN A 86 -4.62 2.09 4.66
N TYR A 87 -4.80 1.98 5.99
CA TYR A 87 -5.38 0.77 6.59
C TYR A 87 -6.82 0.55 6.11
N ILE A 88 -7.68 1.58 6.22
CA ILE A 88 -9.08 1.51 5.78
C ILE A 88 -9.17 1.13 4.29
N ARG A 89 -8.32 1.73 3.44
CA ARG A 89 -8.25 1.37 2.02
C ARG A 89 -7.87 -0.10 1.82
N LYS A 90 -6.83 -0.59 2.50
CA LYS A 90 -6.35 -1.98 2.36
C LYS A 90 -7.41 -2.99 2.83
N ILE A 91 -8.03 -2.78 3.99
CA ILE A 91 -9.03 -3.70 4.54
C ILE A 91 -10.34 -3.68 3.75
N GLY A 92 -10.79 -2.51 3.27
CA GLY A 92 -11.97 -2.42 2.41
C GLY A 92 -11.75 -3.05 1.03
N ASN A 93 -10.54 -2.94 0.47
CA ASN A 93 -10.17 -3.68 -0.74
C ASN A 93 -10.21 -5.20 -0.49
N LEU A 94 -9.68 -5.66 0.67
CA LEU A 94 -9.72 -7.06 1.05
C LEU A 94 -11.17 -7.57 1.20
N ALA A 95 -12.05 -6.76 1.79
CA ALA A 95 -13.47 -7.07 1.98
C ALA A 95 -14.24 -7.26 0.66
N SER A 96 -13.78 -6.62 -0.42
CA SER A 96 -14.40 -6.75 -1.75
C SER A 96 -14.15 -8.12 -2.40
N HIS A 97 -13.25 -8.95 -1.83
CA HIS A 97 -12.98 -10.31 -2.32
C HIS A 97 -13.82 -11.35 -1.57
N SER A 98 -14.59 -12.16 -2.31
CA SER A 98 -15.65 -13.04 -1.78
C SER A 98 -15.21 -14.17 -0.84
N ASN A 99 -13.91 -14.50 -0.78
CA ASN A 99 -13.39 -15.64 -0.02
C ASN A 99 -12.53 -15.25 1.20
N VAL A 100 -12.56 -13.99 1.62
CA VAL A 100 -11.75 -13.53 2.75
C VAL A 100 -12.54 -13.43 4.04
N LYS A 101 -11.95 -13.91 5.14
CA LYS A 101 -12.45 -13.68 6.49
C LYS A 101 -11.81 -12.42 7.05
N ILE A 102 -12.64 -11.52 7.57
CA ILE A 102 -12.23 -10.33 8.30
C ILE A 102 -12.74 -10.45 9.73
N SER A 103 -11.83 -10.32 10.70
CA SER A 103 -12.15 -10.43 12.12
C SER A 103 -12.91 -9.18 12.61
N ARG A 104 -13.62 -9.32 13.74
CA ARG A 104 -14.27 -8.16 14.37
C ARG A 104 -13.24 -7.12 14.81
N GLU A 105 -12.10 -7.55 15.33
CA GLU A 105 -11.01 -6.69 15.76
C GLU A 105 -10.45 -5.83 14.63
N GLU A 106 -10.18 -6.45 13.47
CA GLU A 106 -9.74 -5.73 12.25
C GLU A 106 -10.77 -4.70 11.81
N SER A 107 -12.05 -5.09 11.92
CA SER A 107 -13.16 -4.23 11.53
C SER A 107 -13.30 -3.03 12.48
N VAL A 108 -13.27 -3.26 13.79
CA VAL A 108 -13.38 -2.21 14.80
C VAL A 108 -12.22 -1.22 14.67
N LEU A 109 -11.00 -1.71 14.41
CA LEU A 109 -9.84 -0.86 14.17
C LEU A 109 -10.07 0.09 12.98
N ALA A 110 -10.65 -0.42 11.87
CA ALA A 110 -10.94 0.43 10.70
C ALA A 110 -12.01 1.50 11.01
N LEU A 111 -13.04 1.16 11.79
CA LEU A 111 -14.02 2.17 12.24
C LEU A 111 -13.41 3.21 13.15
N ASN A 112 -12.56 2.79 14.10
CA ASN A 112 -11.86 3.73 14.97
C ASN A 112 -11.01 4.69 14.13
N TYR A 113 -10.30 4.19 13.12
CA TYR A 113 -9.55 5.03 12.19
C TYR A 113 -10.41 5.97 11.35
N LEU A 114 -11.60 5.54 10.93
CA LEU A 114 -12.56 6.42 10.28
C LEU A 114 -13.01 7.53 11.26
N PHE A 115 -13.31 7.17 12.50
CA PHE A 115 -13.72 8.10 13.55
C PHE A 115 -12.65 9.16 13.84
N GLN A 116 -11.39 8.74 13.98
CA GLN A 116 -10.26 9.65 14.16
C GLN A 116 -10.08 10.58 12.96
N TYR A 117 -10.24 10.07 11.74
CA TYR A 117 -10.18 10.91 10.53
C TYR A 117 -11.32 11.94 10.47
N THR A 118 -12.56 11.54 10.77
CA THR A 118 -13.69 12.47 10.80
C THR A 118 -13.59 13.46 11.96
N GLN A 119 -12.94 13.07 13.07
CA GLN A 119 -12.66 13.98 14.17
C GLN A 119 -11.57 14.98 13.81
N TRP A 120 -10.52 14.57 13.08
CA TRP A 120 -9.54 15.49 12.52
C TRP A 120 -10.19 16.50 11.56
N ILE A 121 -11.09 16.04 10.68
CA ILE A 121 -11.89 16.92 9.81
C ILE A 121 -12.65 17.94 10.66
N ASP A 122 -13.37 17.48 11.69
CA ASP A 122 -14.16 18.38 12.55
C ASP A 122 -13.28 19.34 13.36
N TYR A 123 -12.09 18.92 13.74
CA TYR A 123 -11.13 19.75 14.47
C TYR A 123 -10.61 20.92 13.65
N VAL A 124 -10.26 20.69 12.37
CA VAL A 124 -9.65 21.73 11.54
C VAL A 124 -10.63 22.51 10.66
N TYR A 125 -11.81 21.95 10.36
CA TYR A 125 -12.81 22.62 9.52
C TYR A 125 -14.10 22.99 10.29
N GLY A 126 -14.36 22.38 11.45
CA GLY A 126 -15.54 22.65 12.25
C GLY A 126 -15.48 24.00 12.97
N GLU A 127 -16.66 24.58 13.23
CA GLU A 127 -16.79 25.83 13.99
C GLU A 127 -16.82 25.56 15.51
N ASP A 128 -17.52 24.50 15.94
CA ASP A 128 -17.75 24.14 17.34
C ASP A 128 -17.17 22.75 17.66
N PHE A 129 -15.85 22.61 17.51
CA PHE A 129 -15.19 21.35 17.82
C PHE A 129 -15.40 20.95 19.28
N ALA A 130 -15.82 19.70 19.47
CA ALA A 130 -15.83 19.05 20.77
C ALA A 130 -15.05 17.74 20.70
N GLU A 131 -14.10 17.57 21.60
CA GLU A 131 -13.30 16.35 21.67
C GLU A 131 -14.18 15.15 22.03
N ARG A 132 -13.98 14.04 21.31
CA ARG A 132 -14.78 12.83 21.46
C ARG A 132 -13.86 11.61 21.37
N TYR A 133 -14.28 10.49 21.94
CA TYR A 133 -13.49 9.26 21.93
C TYR A 133 -14.31 8.11 21.34
N PHE A 134 -13.65 7.25 20.58
CA PHE A 134 -14.29 6.09 20.00
C PHE A 134 -14.66 5.08 21.10
N ASP A 135 -15.93 4.67 21.12
CA ASP A 135 -16.44 3.68 22.07
C ASP A 135 -16.83 2.40 21.34
N GLU A 136 -16.01 1.35 21.50
CA GLU A 136 -16.26 0.03 20.93
C GLU A 136 -17.57 -0.59 21.44
N GLY A 137 -18.04 -0.20 22.64
CA GLY A 137 -19.30 -0.67 23.21
C GLY A 137 -20.54 -0.16 22.48
N LYS A 138 -20.41 0.93 21.70
CA LYS A 138 -21.49 1.45 20.84
C LYS A 138 -21.57 0.76 19.48
N VAL A 139 -20.53 0.01 19.08
CA VAL A 139 -20.52 -0.72 17.81
C VAL A 139 -21.57 -1.82 17.86
N PRO A 140 -22.54 -1.84 16.92
CA PRO A 140 -23.63 -2.82 16.92
C PRO A 140 -23.15 -4.26 16.95
N SER A 141 -23.85 -5.09 17.72
CA SER A 141 -23.67 -6.53 17.69
C SER A 141 -24.34 -7.13 16.45
N SER A 142 -23.80 -8.24 15.94
CA SER A 142 -24.36 -8.89 14.77
C SER A 142 -25.79 -9.38 15.03
N VAL A 143 -26.72 -9.03 14.13
CA VAL A 143 -28.12 -9.47 14.20
C VAL A 143 -28.27 -10.91 13.72
N LYS A 144 -29.42 -11.52 14.03
CA LYS A 144 -29.75 -12.87 13.56
C LYS A 144 -29.77 -12.91 12.03
N PHE A 145 -29.39 -14.05 11.46
CA PHE A 145 -29.33 -14.23 10.00
C PHE A 145 -30.67 -13.89 9.31
N SER A 146 -31.79 -14.24 9.94
CA SER A 146 -33.14 -13.94 9.43
C SER A 146 -33.48 -12.45 9.35
N GLU A 147 -32.82 -11.61 10.15
CA GLU A 147 -33.06 -10.16 10.22
C GLU A 147 -32.14 -9.37 9.30
N ARG A 148 -31.06 -10.00 8.79
CA ARG A 148 -30.08 -9.34 7.91
C ARG A 148 -30.67 -8.76 6.62
N PRO A 149 -31.59 -9.43 5.90
CA PRO A 149 -32.15 -8.87 4.67
C PRO A 149 -32.86 -7.52 4.92
N LEU A 150 -33.61 -7.42 6.02
CA LEU A 150 -34.32 -6.19 6.40
C LEU A 150 -33.34 -5.06 6.75
N VAL A 151 -32.27 -5.37 7.47
CA VAL A 151 -31.22 -4.39 7.81
C VAL A 151 -30.49 -3.94 6.54
N VAL A 152 -30.18 -4.86 5.63
CA VAL A 152 -29.54 -4.54 4.34
C VAL A 152 -30.44 -3.65 3.48
N GLU A 153 -31.73 -3.95 3.41
CA GLU A 153 -32.70 -3.15 2.67
C GLU A 153 -32.80 -1.73 3.24
N LYS A 154 -32.92 -1.60 4.57
CA LYS A 154 -32.92 -0.30 5.25
C LYS A 154 -31.65 0.50 4.98
N LEU A 155 -30.48 -0.12 5.13
CA LEU A 155 -29.19 0.53 4.87
C LEU A 155 -29.08 0.94 3.39
N ALA A 156 -29.55 0.09 2.46
CA ALA A 156 -29.52 0.39 1.03
C ALA A 156 -30.46 1.55 0.66
N GLU A 157 -31.65 1.65 1.27
CA GLU A 157 -32.55 2.78 1.10
C GLU A 157 -31.89 4.09 1.57
N GLU A 158 -31.26 4.07 2.75
CA GLU A 158 -30.53 5.21 3.31
C GLU A 158 -29.33 5.64 2.43
N THR A 159 -28.69 4.70 1.73
CA THR A 159 -27.57 4.97 0.81
C THR A 159 -28.00 5.23 -0.64
N SER A 160 -29.25 4.91 -1.03
CA SER A 160 -29.72 4.95 -2.43
C SER A 160 -29.72 6.35 -3.07
N GLY A 161 -29.67 7.40 -2.25
CA GLY A 161 -29.53 8.80 -2.68
C GLY A 161 -28.09 9.24 -2.96
N GLU A 162 -27.08 8.50 -2.49
CA GLU A 162 -25.65 8.84 -2.63
C GLU A 162 -25.08 8.31 -3.95
N LYS A 163 -25.54 8.84 -5.08
CA LYS A 163 -24.89 8.55 -6.37
C LYS A 163 -23.44 9.03 -6.35
N ASP A 164 -22.54 8.24 -6.91
CA ASP A 164 -21.17 8.67 -7.18
C ASP A 164 -21.17 9.88 -8.11
N ARG A 165 -21.02 11.06 -7.52
CA ARG A 165 -20.88 12.32 -8.24
C ARG A 165 -19.42 12.56 -8.57
N PRO A 166 -19.10 13.07 -9.77
CA PRO A 166 -17.76 13.54 -10.08
C PRO A 166 -17.30 14.57 -9.05
N LEU A 167 -16.04 14.46 -8.61
CA LEU A 167 -15.49 15.37 -7.61
C LEU A 167 -15.53 16.84 -8.05
N GLU A 168 -15.43 17.09 -9.36
CA GLU A 168 -15.55 18.43 -9.93
C GLU A 168 -16.95 19.04 -9.72
N ASP A 169 -18.00 18.22 -9.84
CA ASP A 169 -19.37 18.69 -9.59
C ASP A 169 -19.58 18.99 -8.11
N LEU A 170 -19.06 18.13 -7.21
CA LEU A 170 -19.08 18.38 -5.77
C LEU A 170 -18.43 19.73 -5.42
N ARG A 171 -17.27 20.03 -6.00
CA ARG A 171 -16.55 21.29 -5.77
C ARG A 171 -17.29 22.51 -6.32
N ARG A 172 -18.00 22.38 -7.44
CA ARG A 172 -18.80 23.46 -8.05
C ARG A 172 -20.06 23.77 -7.25
N GLU A 173 -20.63 22.80 -6.54
CA GLU A 173 -21.82 22.99 -5.71
C GLU A 173 -21.52 23.76 -4.41
N VAL A 174 -20.27 23.74 -3.93
CA VAL A 174 -19.87 24.49 -2.73
C VAL A 174 -19.58 25.94 -3.14
N PRO A 175 -20.23 26.94 -2.51
CA PRO A 175 -19.94 28.35 -2.77
C PRO A 175 -18.47 28.68 -2.54
N GLU A 176 -17.85 29.48 -3.42
CA GLU A 176 -16.44 29.88 -3.30
C GLU A 176 -16.14 30.58 -1.96
N GLU A 177 -17.09 31.36 -1.42
CA GLU A 177 -16.96 31.99 -0.09
C GLU A 177 -16.83 30.93 1.01
N THR A 178 -17.71 29.92 1.03
CA THR A 178 -17.64 28.81 1.99
C THR A 178 -16.33 28.03 1.87
N ARG A 179 -15.84 27.81 0.65
CA ARG A 179 -14.56 27.12 0.43
C ARG A 179 -13.40 27.92 1.01
N ARG A 180 -13.40 29.23 0.76
CA ARG A 180 -12.41 30.15 1.28
C ARG A 180 -12.43 30.18 2.81
N ASP A 181 -13.60 30.35 3.41
CA ASP A 181 -13.75 30.42 4.88
C ASP A 181 -13.27 29.13 5.56
N LEU A 182 -13.63 27.96 5.03
CA LEU A 182 -13.19 26.67 5.55
C LEU A 182 -11.68 26.46 5.41
N THR A 183 -11.09 26.90 4.29
CA THR A 183 -9.64 26.82 4.05
C THR A 183 -8.87 27.77 4.98
N GLU A 184 -9.37 28.98 5.17
CA GLU A 184 -8.80 29.97 6.11
C GLU A 184 -8.90 29.44 7.55
N ASN A 185 -10.06 28.91 7.97
CA ASN A 185 -10.23 28.29 9.29
C ASN A 185 -9.21 27.17 9.54
N ARG A 186 -9.05 26.22 8.60
CA ARG A 186 -8.02 25.16 8.74
C ARG A 186 -6.63 25.75 8.94
N ARG A 187 -6.24 26.72 8.11
CA ARG A 187 -4.90 27.33 8.20
C ARG A 187 -4.71 28.02 9.55
N GLU A 188 -5.71 28.77 10.02
CA GLU A 188 -5.69 29.42 11.33
C GLU A 188 -5.56 28.39 12.46
N VAL A 189 -6.43 27.37 12.50
CA VAL A 189 -6.37 26.29 13.49
C VAL A 189 -5.00 25.61 13.49
N LYS A 190 -4.50 25.17 12.32
CA LYS A 190 -3.18 24.49 12.21
C LYS A 190 -1.99 25.39 12.55
N SER A 191 -2.12 26.70 12.39
CA SER A 191 -1.07 27.67 12.73
C SER A 191 -1.15 28.19 14.17
N SER A 192 -2.25 27.91 14.88
CA SER A 192 -2.46 28.31 16.26
C SER A 192 -1.43 27.67 17.19
N SER A 193 -0.96 28.42 18.19
CA SER A 193 -0.12 27.89 19.26
C SER A 193 -0.83 26.82 20.09
N ASP A 194 -2.15 26.81 20.07
CA ASP A 194 -3.00 25.91 20.86
C ASP A 194 -3.37 24.64 20.07
N TYR A 195 -2.77 24.41 18.90
CA TYR A 195 -2.99 23.19 18.12
C TYR A 195 -2.49 21.96 18.89
N SER A 196 -3.41 21.09 19.32
CA SER A 196 -3.08 19.89 20.09
C SER A 196 -3.92 18.67 19.69
N PHE A 197 -4.23 18.52 18.40
CA PHE A 197 -4.96 17.32 17.94
C PHE A 197 -4.11 16.07 18.20
N GLU A 198 -4.65 15.13 18.97
CA GLU A 198 -4.02 13.83 19.26
C GLU A 198 -4.91 12.69 18.77
N LEU A 199 -4.26 11.67 18.19
CA LEU A 199 -4.92 10.42 17.83
C LEU A 199 -5.10 9.49 19.03
N ASP A 200 -6.11 8.63 18.98
CA ASP A 200 -6.32 7.59 19.98
C ASP A 200 -5.10 6.67 20.03
N LYS A 201 -4.57 6.46 21.23
CA LYS A 201 -3.40 5.59 21.46
C LYS A 201 -3.82 4.13 21.40
N ILE A 202 -3.81 3.56 20.21
CA ILE A 202 -4.01 2.12 19.97
C ILE A 202 -2.66 1.40 20.15
N ASP A 203 -2.69 0.13 20.55
CA ASP A 203 -1.49 -0.71 20.59
C ASP A 203 -0.82 -0.79 19.21
N GLU A 204 0.30 -0.08 19.07
CA GLU A 204 1.10 0.03 17.84
C GLU A 204 1.61 -1.33 17.36
N ALA A 205 2.02 -2.20 18.27
CA ALA A 205 2.57 -3.51 17.90
C ALA A 205 1.48 -4.41 17.31
N LYS A 206 0.31 -4.40 17.96
CA LYS A 206 -0.88 -5.11 17.49
C LYS A 206 -1.37 -4.58 16.16
N THR A 207 -1.47 -3.26 16.03
CA THR A 207 -1.88 -2.60 14.79
C THR A 207 -0.93 -2.92 13.64
N ARG A 208 0.39 -2.78 13.86
CA ARG A 208 1.42 -3.10 12.87
C ARG A 208 1.26 -4.52 12.34
N LYS A 209 1.06 -5.48 13.24
CA LYS A 209 0.82 -6.87 12.88
C LYS A 209 -0.41 -7.01 11.97
N LEU A 210 -1.54 -6.43 12.35
CA LEU A 210 -2.78 -6.48 11.55
C LEU A 210 -2.57 -5.89 10.14
N ILE A 211 -1.85 -4.77 10.02
CA ILE A 211 -1.57 -4.16 8.72
C ILE A 211 -0.73 -5.09 7.82
N ILE A 212 0.32 -5.71 8.39
CA ILE A 212 1.20 -6.63 7.66
C ILE A 212 0.41 -7.88 7.23
N ASP A 213 -0.38 -8.46 8.13
CA ASP A 213 -1.22 -9.63 7.88
C ASP A 213 -2.26 -9.38 6.76
N ILE A 214 -2.86 -8.18 6.72
CA ILE A 214 -3.73 -7.75 5.62
C ILE A 214 -2.94 -7.65 4.32
N GLY A 215 -1.76 -7.04 4.34
CA GLY A 215 -0.90 -6.92 3.16
C GLY A 215 -0.52 -8.27 2.57
N LEU A 216 -0.17 -9.24 3.42
CA LEU A 216 0.14 -10.60 3.00
C LEU A 216 -1.08 -11.30 2.40
N ARG A 217 -2.26 -11.23 3.04
CA ARG A 217 -3.50 -11.81 2.52
C ARG A 217 -3.94 -11.20 1.18
N LEU A 218 -3.77 -9.88 1.00
CA LEU A 218 -4.04 -9.22 -0.28
C LEU A 218 -3.16 -9.76 -1.41
N ALA A 219 -1.93 -10.18 -1.11
CA ALA A 219 -1.03 -10.84 -2.06
C ALA A 219 -1.28 -12.36 -2.20
N GLY A 220 -2.34 -12.89 -1.58
CA GLY A 220 -2.74 -14.30 -1.67
C GLY A 220 -2.03 -15.23 -0.67
N TRP A 221 -1.29 -14.68 0.29
CA TRP A 221 -0.65 -15.48 1.34
C TRP A 221 -1.66 -15.88 2.43
N LYS A 222 -1.44 -17.06 2.99
CA LYS A 222 -2.27 -17.67 4.04
C LYS A 222 -1.40 -18.00 5.25
N LEU A 223 -1.64 -17.27 6.33
CA LEU A 223 -0.93 -17.42 7.59
C LEU A 223 -1.07 -18.85 8.12
N ASN A 224 0.03 -19.46 8.56
CA ASN A 224 0.13 -20.84 9.04
C ASN A 224 -0.17 -21.94 7.99
N GLU A 225 -0.28 -21.59 6.70
CA GLU A 225 -0.39 -22.57 5.61
C GLU A 225 0.81 -22.46 4.66
N ASN A 226 0.99 -21.31 4.01
CA ASN A 226 2.17 -21.02 3.16
C ASN A 226 3.02 -19.85 3.69
N VAL A 227 2.72 -19.42 4.92
CA VAL A 227 3.52 -18.48 5.71
C VAL A 227 3.76 -19.09 7.08
N GLU A 228 5.02 -19.27 7.44
CA GLU A 228 5.43 -19.65 8.79
C GLU A 228 5.70 -18.38 9.61
N LEU A 229 5.05 -18.28 10.77
CA LEU A 229 5.20 -17.15 11.68
C LEU A 229 6.29 -17.43 12.71
N GLU A 230 7.06 -16.39 13.06
CA GLU A 230 8.09 -16.47 14.11
C GLU A 230 9.05 -17.66 13.92
N ARG A 231 9.48 -17.92 12.68
CA ARG A 231 10.37 -19.05 12.36
C ARG A 231 11.70 -18.86 13.06
N LYS A 232 12.01 -19.77 13.99
CA LYS A 232 13.31 -19.81 14.68
C LYS A 232 14.45 -20.09 13.70
N VAL A 233 15.51 -19.30 13.80
CA VAL A 233 16.77 -19.49 13.07
C VAL A 233 17.96 -19.52 14.04
N SER A 234 18.92 -20.39 13.77
CA SER A 234 20.15 -20.56 14.56
C SER A 234 21.33 -19.92 13.83
N GLY A 235 22.37 -19.51 14.57
CA GLY A 235 23.57 -18.88 14.01
C GLY A 235 23.53 -17.35 13.97
N MET A 236 22.57 -16.73 14.66
CA MET A 236 22.51 -15.27 14.75
C MET A 236 23.74 -14.69 15.48
N PRO A 237 24.30 -13.55 15.03
CA PRO A 237 25.43 -12.89 15.68
C PRO A 237 24.97 -12.10 16.92
N ASN A 238 24.32 -12.78 17.86
CA ASN A 238 23.88 -12.24 19.14
C ASN A 238 24.30 -13.19 20.29
N LYS A 239 24.14 -12.74 21.54
CA LYS A 239 24.56 -13.51 22.72
C LYS A 239 23.91 -14.91 22.81
N GLY A 240 22.73 -15.10 22.23
CA GLY A 240 21.98 -16.36 22.29
C GLY A 240 22.09 -17.24 21.03
N GLY A 241 22.81 -16.81 20.00
CA GLY A 241 22.93 -17.53 18.73
C GLY A 241 21.61 -17.78 17.99
N THR A 242 20.50 -17.15 18.41
CA THR A 242 19.13 -17.48 17.98
C THR A 242 18.40 -16.22 17.54
N GLY A 243 17.60 -16.32 16.48
CA GLY A 243 16.67 -15.28 16.05
C GLY A 243 15.33 -15.87 15.60
N PHE A 244 14.39 -14.99 15.27
CA PHE A 244 13.05 -15.36 14.83
C PHE A 244 12.69 -14.47 13.64
N VAL A 245 12.40 -15.09 12.51
CA VAL A 245 11.90 -14.40 11.33
C VAL A 245 10.41 -14.17 11.53
N ASP A 246 9.93 -12.92 11.48
CA ASP A 246 8.53 -12.61 11.76
C ASP A 246 7.58 -13.36 10.81
N TYR A 247 7.87 -13.32 9.49
CA TYR A 247 7.14 -14.10 8.48
C TYR A 247 8.10 -14.73 7.48
N LEU A 248 8.04 -16.05 7.35
CA LEU A 248 8.72 -16.80 6.31
C LEU A 248 7.72 -17.23 5.25
N LEU A 249 7.85 -16.69 4.04
CA LEU A 249 6.99 -16.98 2.89
C LEU A 249 7.55 -18.19 2.14
N LEU A 250 6.74 -19.25 2.00
CA LEU A 250 7.18 -20.54 1.45
C LEU A 250 6.66 -20.76 0.03
N GLY A 251 7.47 -21.41 -0.80
CA GLY A 251 7.05 -21.90 -2.12
C GLY A 251 6.19 -23.15 -2.00
N LYS A 252 5.57 -23.57 -3.11
CA LYS A 252 4.79 -24.81 -3.19
C LYS A 252 5.62 -26.07 -2.89
N ASN A 253 6.94 -25.97 -3.03
CA ASN A 253 7.92 -27.00 -2.71
C ASN A 253 8.38 -26.96 -1.23
N GLY A 254 7.84 -26.06 -0.40
CA GLY A 254 8.24 -25.88 0.99
C GLY A 254 9.58 -25.14 1.19
N LEU A 255 10.22 -24.67 0.11
CA LEU A 255 11.46 -23.90 0.21
C LEU A 255 11.18 -22.41 0.46
N PRO A 256 12.08 -21.69 1.14
CA PRO A 256 11.86 -20.28 1.49
C PRO A 256 11.93 -19.38 0.26
N LEU A 257 10.85 -18.65 -0.02
CA LEU A 257 10.77 -17.67 -1.11
C LEU A 257 11.14 -16.27 -0.65
N ALA A 258 10.65 -15.85 0.53
CA ALA A 258 11.04 -14.58 1.11
C ALA A 258 10.94 -14.56 2.64
N VAL A 259 11.71 -13.68 3.25
CA VAL A 259 11.57 -13.30 4.65
C VAL A 259 10.92 -11.92 4.73
N VAL A 260 10.07 -11.69 5.75
CA VAL A 260 9.52 -10.37 6.07
C VAL A 260 9.92 -10.03 7.50
N GLU A 261 10.68 -8.95 7.66
CA GLU A 261 11.07 -8.40 8.97
C GLU A 261 10.20 -7.18 9.32
N ALA A 262 9.56 -7.19 10.48
CA ALA A 262 8.72 -6.10 10.96
C ALA A 262 9.49 -5.21 11.96
N LYS A 263 9.40 -3.89 11.79
CA LYS A 263 9.95 -2.90 12.74
C LYS A 263 8.89 -1.93 13.22
N ARG A 264 9.11 -1.31 14.38
CA ARG A 264 8.20 -0.30 14.93
C ARG A 264 7.99 0.85 13.95
N THR A 265 6.77 1.37 13.90
CA THR A 265 6.32 2.42 12.97
C THR A 265 7.21 3.65 13.00
N MET A 266 7.64 4.08 14.20
CA MET A 266 8.50 5.24 14.42
C MET A 266 9.99 5.01 14.10
N VAL A 267 10.40 3.78 13.77
CA VAL A 267 11.79 3.45 13.44
C VAL A 267 11.92 3.34 11.93
N ASP A 268 12.95 3.97 11.36
CA ASP A 268 13.25 3.84 9.94
C ASP A 268 13.31 2.33 9.57
N PRO A 269 12.51 1.87 8.59
CA PRO A 269 12.50 0.47 8.18
C PRO A 269 13.90 -0.09 7.88
N SER A 270 14.83 0.77 7.44
CA SER A 270 16.23 0.43 7.17
C SER A 270 16.94 -0.21 8.37
N ALA A 271 16.51 0.03 9.60
CA ALA A 271 17.04 -0.62 10.79
C ALA A 271 16.84 -2.15 10.79
N GLY A 272 15.80 -2.66 10.10
CA GLY A 272 15.55 -4.10 9.93
C GLY A 272 16.31 -4.75 8.79
N ARG A 273 16.95 -3.96 7.92
CA ARG A 273 17.60 -4.44 6.69
C ARG A 273 18.70 -5.46 6.98
N GLU A 274 19.60 -5.14 7.91
CA GLU A 274 20.77 -5.99 8.20
C GLU A 274 20.33 -7.32 8.81
N GLN A 275 19.38 -7.26 9.73
CA GLN A 275 18.79 -8.45 10.36
C GLN A 275 18.12 -9.36 9.33
N ALA A 276 17.31 -8.80 8.43
CA ALA A 276 16.63 -9.56 7.39
C ALA A 276 17.61 -10.21 6.40
N LYS A 277 18.76 -9.57 6.11
CA LYS A 277 19.85 -10.18 5.33
C LYS A 277 20.48 -11.38 6.04
N ILE A 278 20.83 -11.23 7.31
CA ILE A 278 21.40 -12.33 8.11
C ILE A 278 20.43 -13.52 8.13
N TYR A 279 19.12 -13.27 8.31
CA TYR A 279 18.11 -14.31 8.20
C TYR A 279 18.10 -15.00 6.85
N GLY A 280 18.20 -14.23 5.75
CA GLY A 280 18.31 -14.79 4.42
C GLY A 280 19.53 -15.69 4.23
N ASP A 281 20.70 -15.27 4.73
CA ASP A 281 21.95 -16.04 4.62
C ASP A 281 21.90 -17.33 5.44
N LEU A 282 21.35 -17.29 6.66
CA LEU A 282 21.18 -18.46 7.51
C LEU A 282 20.23 -19.48 6.87
N LEU A 283 19.07 -19.03 6.37
CA LEU A 283 18.10 -19.90 5.69
C LEU A 283 18.65 -20.48 4.38
N LYS A 284 19.48 -19.72 3.65
CA LYS A 284 20.21 -20.22 2.48
C LYS A 284 21.16 -21.34 2.87
N GLY A 285 21.88 -21.20 3.97
CA GLY A 285 22.77 -22.24 4.50
C GLY A 285 22.03 -23.52 4.89
N GLU A 286 20.83 -23.39 5.47
CA GLU A 286 19.99 -24.52 5.89
C GLU A 286 19.32 -25.24 4.71
N THR A 287 18.77 -24.48 3.76
CA THR A 287 17.86 -25.02 2.73
C THR A 287 18.45 -25.07 1.32
N GLY A 288 19.61 -24.43 1.10
CA GLY A 288 20.22 -24.24 -0.21
C GLY A 288 19.54 -23.18 -1.08
N GLN A 289 18.43 -22.57 -0.65
CA GLN A 289 17.71 -21.53 -1.39
C GLN A 289 17.75 -20.20 -0.62
N ALA A 290 18.31 -19.16 -1.25
CA ALA A 290 18.32 -17.82 -0.67
C ALA A 290 16.92 -17.20 -0.75
N PRO A 291 16.25 -16.84 0.34
CA PRO A 291 14.99 -16.11 0.24
C PRO A 291 15.24 -14.67 -0.26
N LEU A 292 14.22 -14.09 -0.89
CA LEU A 292 14.13 -12.65 -1.11
C LEU A 292 13.83 -11.94 0.23
N ILE A 293 14.04 -10.63 0.32
CA ILE A 293 13.94 -9.94 1.60
C ILE A 293 12.93 -8.81 1.52
N PHE A 294 11.97 -8.82 2.43
CA PHE A 294 11.13 -7.67 2.76
C PHE A 294 11.45 -7.17 4.16
N TYR A 295 11.37 -5.86 4.34
CA TYR A 295 11.33 -5.25 5.66
C TYR A 295 10.30 -4.13 5.68
N THR A 296 9.55 -4.02 6.76
CA THR A 296 8.35 -3.17 6.80
C THR A 296 8.04 -2.67 8.20
N ASN A 297 7.35 -1.54 8.28
CA ASN A 297 6.74 -1.06 9.51
C ASN A 297 5.20 -1.18 9.49
N GLY A 298 4.64 -1.93 8.53
CA GLY A 298 3.20 -2.05 8.25
C GLY A 298 2.71 -1.07 7.19
N PHE A 299 3.13 0.20 7.27
CA PHE A 299 2.72 1.22 6.30
C PHE A 299 3.62 1.21 5.08
N ASP A 300 4.92 1.25 5.31
CA ASP A 300 5.96 1.22 4.30
C ASP A 300 6.58 -0.17 4.21
N THR A 301 6.71 -0.67 2.98
CA THR A 301 7.34 -1.95 2.69
C THR A 301 8.50 -1.74 1.74
N TRP A 302 9.66 -2.26 2.11
CA TRP A 302 10.85 -2.26 1.28
C TRP A 302 11.20 -3.68 0.88
N PHE A 303 11.86 -3.80 -0.26
CA PHE A 303 12.20 -5.06 -0.89
C PHE A 303 13.65 -5.05 -1.39
N ILE A 304 14.35 -6.16 -1.14
CA ILE A 304 15.69 -6.44 -1.64
C ILE A 304 15.61 -7.75 -2.42
N GLU A 305 16.05 -7.66 -3.67
CA GLU A 305 16.19 -8.79 -4.59
C GLU A 305 17.68 -9.05 -4.75
N ASP A 306 18.18 -10.10 -4.10
CA ASP A 306 19.60 -10.47 -4.15
C ASP A 306 20.53 -9.27 -3.86
N ASP A 307 21.49 -9.01 -4.75
CA ASP A 307 22.50 -7.94 -4.61
C ASP A 307 22.01 -6.56 -5.08
N TYR A 308 20.76 -6.44 -5.50
CA TYR A 308 20.25 -5.14 -5.94
C TYR A 308 20.03 -4.18 -4.76
N PRO A 309 20.15 -2.86 -4.99
CA PRO A 309 19.79 -1.86 -3.99
C PRO A 309 18.35 -2.03 -3.50
N PRO A 310 18.07 -1.78 -2.20
CA PRO A 310 16.72 -1.81 -1.66
C PRO A 310 15.81 -0.81 -2.38
N ARG A 311 14.53 -1.14 -2.49
CA ARG A 311 13.51 -0.25 -3.02
C ARG A 311 12.21 -0.33 -2.22
N LYS A 312 11.51 0.79 -2.10
CA LYS A 312 10.13 0.82 -1.59
C LYS A 312 9.21 0.16 -2.62
N VAL A 313 8.27 -0.66 -2.14
CA VAL A 313 7.26 -1.35 -2.95
C VAL A 313 5.88 -1.06 -2.39
N SER A 314 4.85 -1.15 -3.23
CA SER A 314 3.46 -0.86 -2.84
C SER A 314 2.82 -1.95 -1.97
N GLY A 315 3.43 -3.14 -1.93
CA GLY A 315 2.94 -4.29 -1.17
C GLY A 315 3.81 -5.51 -1.40
N PHE A 316 3.42 -6.61 -0.77
CA PHE A 316 4.06 -7.91 -0.97
C PHE A 316 3.70 -8.49 -2.34
N TYR A 317 4.61 -9.25 -2.92
CA TYR A 317 4.34 -9.99 -4.14
C TYR A 317 3.66 -11.32 -3.81
N SER A 318 2.89 -11.84 -4.76
CA SER A 318 2.25 -13.15 -4.66
C SER A 318 3.27 -14.29 -4.66
N GLN A 319 2.81 -15.48 -4.25
CA GLN A 319 3.65 -16.68 -4.22
C GLN A 319 4.27 -16.99 -5.59
N ASP A 320 3.49 -16.89 -6.68
CA ASP A 320 3.97 -17.19 -8.03
C ASP A 320 4.94 -16.12 -8.55
N GLU A 321 4.75 -14.84 -8.18
CA GLU A 321 5.69 -13.76 -8.51
C GLU A 321 7.04 -13.94 -7.80
N LEU A 322 7.04 -14.27 -6.51
CA LEU A 322 8.27 -14.57 -5.78
C LEU A 322 8.96 -15.83 -6.30
N GLN A 323 8.18 -16.89 -6.60
CA GLN A 323 8.71 -18.11 -7.21
C GLN A 323 9.39 -17.80 -8.53
N ARG A 324 8.76 -17.00 -9.40
CA ARG A 324 9.35 -16.56 -10.66
C ARG A 324 10.66 -15.80 -10.45
N LEU A 325 10.74 -14.91 -9.47
CA LEU A 325 11.98 -14.19 -9.16
C LEU A 325 13.10 -15.14 -8.71
N VAL A 326 12.78 -16.13 -7.88
CA VAL A 326 13.74 -17.15 -7.42
C VAL A 326 14.18 -18.05 -8.58
N ASP A 327 13.26 -18.53 -9.40
CA ASP A 327 13.56 -19.43 -10.53
C ASP A 327 14.46 -18.75 -11.58
N ARG A 328 14.27 -17.44 -11.79
CA ARG A 328 15.12 -16.64 -12.69
C ARG A 328 16.59 -16.70 -12.33
N ARG A 329 16.96 -16.97 -11.08
CA ARG A 329 18.37 -17.12 -10.69
C ARG A 329 19.07 -18.28 -11.43
N ARG A 330 18.34 -19.33 -11.78
CA ARG A 330 18.87 -20.50 -12.51
C ARG A 330 19.14 -20.22 -13.99
N PHE A 331 18.41 -19.27 -14.57
CA PHE A 331 18.48 -18.91 -15.99
C PHE A 331 19.24 -17.62 -16.23
N ARG A 332 19.77 -17.00 -15.18
CA ARG A 332 20.45 -15.72 -15.27
C ARG A 332 21.82 -15.91 -15.92
N GLU A 333 21.92 -15.48 -17.17
CA GLU A 333 23.19 -15.34 -17.86
C GLU A 333 23.87 -14.02 -17.46
N THR A 334 25.20 -13.97 -17.57
CA THR A 334 25.98 -12.75 -17.33
C THR A 334 25.79 -11.77 -18.49
N LEU A 335 25.71 -10.47 -18.18
CA LEU A 335 25.80 -9.39 -19.16
C LEU A 335 27.22 -8.84 -19.27
N ALA A 336 28.19 -9.44 -18.59
CA ALA A 336 29.60 -9.14 -18.82
C ALA A 336 30.01 -9.54 -20.24
N ASP A 337 30.87 -8.73 -20.86
CA ASP A 337 31.51 -9.02 -22.15
C ASP A 337 30.56 -9.27 -23.33
N VAL A 338 29.39 -8.60 -23.34
CA VAL A 338 28.42 -8.69 -24.46
C VAL A 338 28.94 -8.12 -25.79
N SER A 339 30.11 -7.48 -25.79
CA SER A 339 30.71 -6.86 -26.99
C SER A 339 30.89 -7.86 -28.14
N GLY A 340 31.24 -9.12 -27.83
CA GLY A 340 31.40 -10.20 -28.81
C GLY A 340 30.09 -10.85 -29.28
N LEU A 341 28.96 -10.52 -28.66
CA LEU A 341 27.64 -11.03 -29.02
C LEU A 341 26.87 -10.08 -29.96
N ILE A 342 27.36 -8.84 -30.12
CA ILE A 342 26.71 -7.84 -30.97
C ILE A 342 27.02 -8.17 -32.43
N ASP A 343 25.97 -8.41 -33.21
CA ASP A 343 26.07 -8.62 -34.64
C ASP A 343 26.38 -7.29 -35.35
N ASP A 344 27.51 -7.25 -36.06
CA ASP A 344 27.99 -6.09 -36.80
C ASP A 344 27.10 -5.72 -37.98
N ASP A 345 26.38 -6.69 -38.55
CA ASP A 345 25.43 -6.44 -39.64
C ASP A 345 24.16 -5.74 -39.13
N ILE A 346 23.89 -5.81 -37.82
CA ILE A 346 22.71 -5.21 -37.20
C ILE A 346 23.07 -3.92 -36.45
N SER A 347 24.17 -3.91 -35.70
CA SER A 347 24.66 -2.77 -34.91
C SER A 347 26.15 -2.49 -35.18
N GLY A 348 26.49 -2.24 -36.44
CA GLY A 348 27.88 -2.01 -36.85
C GLY A 348 28.51 -0.67 -36.43
N ARG A 349 27.72 0.31 -35.94
CA ARG A 349 28.24 1.66 -35.60
C ARG A 349 28.82 1.68 -34.18
N TYR A 350 30.00 2.29 -34.01
CA TYR A 350 30.72 2.30 -32.73
C TYR A 350 29.88 2.84 -31.56
N TYR A 351 29.08 3.89 -31.79
CA TYR A 351 28.26 4.52 -30.75
C TYR A 351 27.05 3.65 -30.37
N GLN A 352 26.52 2.82 -31.29
CA GLN A 352 25.45 1.87 -30.99
C GLN A 352 25.97 0.74 -30.12
N LYS A 353 27.15 0.19 -30.48
CA LYS A 353 27.86 -0.80 -29.66
C LYS A 353 28.16 -0.27 -28.26
N ALA A 354 28.71 0.95 -28.17
CA ALA A 354 28.98 1.61 -26.90
C ALA A 354 27.71 1.78 -26.05
N ALA A 355 26.60 2.19 -26.66
CA ALA A 355 25.32 2.30 -25.96
C ALA A 355 24.83 0.95 -25.41
N ILE A 356 24.88 -0.12 -26.21
CA ILE A 356 24.48 -1.48 -25.80
C ILE A 356 25.35 -1.96 -24.64
N VAL A 357 26.67 -1.84 -24.77
CA VAL A 357 27.64 -2.29 -23.74
C VAL A 357 27.45 -1.51 -22.44
N ASN A 358 27.35 -0.18 -22.49
CA ASN A 358 27.15 0.64 -21.28
C ASN A 358 25.85 0.31 -20.54
N VAL A 359 24.76 0.01 -21.27
CA VAL A 359 23.50 -0.40 -20.64
C VAL A 359 23.61 -1.81 -20.04
N ALA A 360 24.26 -2.74 -20.74
CA ALA A 360 24.52 -4.08 -20.24
C ALA A 360 25.37 -4.04 -18.96
N GLU A 361 26.47 -3.27 -18.95
CA GLU A 361 27.31 -3.05 -17.78
C GLU A 361 26.54 -2.40 -16.62
N ALA A 362 25.67 -1.43 -16.90
CA ALA A 362 24.84 -0.82 -15.86
C ALA A 362 23.94 -1.87 -15.19
N PHE A 363 23.30 -2.74 -15.96
CA PHE A 363 22.46 -3.82 -15.43
C PHE A 363 23.26 -4.91 -14.73
N GLU A 364 24.47 -5.22 -15.21
CA GLU A 364 25.39 -6.14 -14.53
C GLU A 364 25.78 -5.59 -13.15
N ASN A 365 26.05 -4.28 -13.07
CA ASN A 365 26.27 -3.50 -11.85
C ASN A 365 24.99 -3.24 -11.04
N LYS A 366 23.94 -4.05 -11.24
CA LYS A 366 22.68 -4.06 -10.50
C LYS A 366 21.94 -2.71 -10.54
N ARG A 367 22.14 -1.90 -11.58
CA ARG A 367 21.21 -0.80 -11.91
C ARG A 367 19.94 -1.39 -12.50
N ARG A 368 18.80 -0.76 -12.23
CA ARG A 368 17.48 -1.22 -12.70
C ARG A 368 16.93 -0.43 -13.89
N LYS A 369 17.50 0.75 -14.12
CA LYS A 369 17.10 1.68 -15.17
C LYS A 369 18.36 2.26 -15.79
N ALA A 370 18.31 2.50 -17.08
CA ALA A 370 19.30 3.25 -17.83
C ALA A 370 18.58 4.34 -18.63
N LEU A 371 19.24 5.49 -18.78
CA LEU A 371 18.78 6.56 -19.67
C LEU A 371 19.70 6.58 -20.88
N LEU A 372 19.11 6.52 -22.08
CA LEU A 372 19.83 6.60 -23.34
C LEU A 372 19.51 7.93 -24.01
N VAL A 373 20.54 8.73 -24.29
CA VAL A 373 20.41 10.00 -25.00
C VAL A 373 21.13 9.85 -26.33
N MET A 374 20.36 9.89 -27.43
CA MET A 374 20.84 9.75 -28.80
C MET A 374 20.11 10.76 -29.68
N ALA A 375 20.79 11.28 -30.70
CA ALA A 375 20.19 12.23 -31.62
C ALA A 375 19.18 11.55 -32.54
N THR A 376 18.16 12.30 -32.98
CA THR A 376 17.20 11.83 -33.98
C THR A 376 17.93 11.43 -35.26
N GLY A 377 17.69 10.20 -35.75
CA GLY A 377 18.37 9.65 -36.94
C GLY A 377 19.52 8.67 -36.62
N GLU A 378 19.95 8.54 -35.36
CA GLU A 378 21.02 7.60 -34.95
C GLU A 378 20.57 6.14 -34.83
N ARG A 379 19.34 5.83 -35.23
CA ARG A 379 18.69 4.50 -35.19
C ARG A 379 18.62 3.89 -33.78
N VAL A 380 18.11 4.66 -32.83
CA VAL A 380 17.89 4.24 -31.43
C VAL A 380 17.10 2.94 -31.31
N ILE A 381 16.17 2.67 -32.24
CA ILE A 381 15.32 1.48 -32.23
C ILE A 381 16.14 0.17 -32.31
N ILE A 382 17.26 0.18 -33.03
CA ILE A 382 18.17 -0.97 -33.14
C ILE A 382 18.85 -1.22 -31.79
N VAL A 383 19.38 -0.16 -31.18
CA VAL A 383 20.03 -0.22 -29.87
C VAL A 383 19.08 -0.79 -28.81
N THR A 384 17.84 -0.27 -28.76
CA THR A 384 16.83 -0.78 -27.83
C THR A 384 16.43 -2.23 -28.12
N GLY A 385 16.39 -2.64 -29.39
CA GLY A 385 16.12 -4.02 -29.79
C GLY A 385 17.19 -4.99 -29.29
N CYS A 386 18.47 -4.66 -29.49
CA CYS A 386 19.59 -5.45 -28.98
C CYS A 386 19.60 -5.53 -27.45
N ILE A 387 19.38 -4.41 -26.75
CA ILE A 387 19.28 -4.41 -25.28
C ILE A 387 18.14 -5.32 -24.82
N ASN A 388 16.95 -5.21 -25.43
CA ASN A 388 15.82 -6.07 -25.07
C ASN A 388 16.12 -7.54 -25.32
N ALA A 389 16.77 -7.89 -26.43
CA ALA A 389 17.20 -9.25 -26.71
C ALA A 389 18.19 -9.78 -25.65
N LEU A 390 19.22 -9.00 -25.29
CA LEU A 390 20.17 -9.35 -24.22
C LEU A 390 19.46 -9.56 -22.88
N VAL A 391 18.65 -8.58 -22.46
CA VAL A 391 17.94 -8.62 -21.17
C VAL A 391 16.91 -9.76 -21.15
N SER A 392 16.32 -10.11 -22.29
CA SER A 392 15.39 -11.23 -22.38
C SER A 392 16.06 -12.60 -22.20
N ARG A 393 17.28 -12.79 -22.73
CA ARG A 393 18.11 -13.99 -22.49
C ARG A 393 18.41 -14.13 -21.00
N VAL A 394 18.78 -13.04 -20.33
CA VAL A 394 19.15 -12.98 -18.90
C VAL A 394 17.94 -13.11 -17.96
N SER A 395 16.76 -12.69 -18.38
CA SER A 395 15.54 -12.76 -17.56
C SER A 395 14.74 -14.05 -17.76
N GLY A 396 15.16 -14.93 -18.68
CA GLY A 396 14.47 -16.18 -19.02
C GLY A 396 13.08 -15.96 -19.63
N THR A 397 12.83 -14.79 -20.24
CA THR A 397 11.49 -14.41 -20.76
C THR A 397 11.30 -14.64 -22.25
N PHE A 398 12.35 -14.98 -23.00
CA PHE A 398 12.23 -15.29 -24.43
C PHE A 398 12.49 -16.76 -24.76
N ILE A 399 11.58 -17.34 -25.54
CA ILE A 399 11.76 -18.62 -26.24
C ILE A 399 12.70 -18.37 -27.42
N LYS A 400 13.74 -19.19 -27.54
CA LYS A 400 14.69 -19.22 -28.66
C LYS A 400 13.93 -19.14 -30.00
N ASN A 401 13.97 -17.99 -30.67
CA ASN A 401 13.97 -17.78 -32.12
C ASN A 401 13.67 -16.30 -32.41
N ASN A 402 14.59 -15.62 -33.09
CA ASN A 402 14.63 -14.19 -33.49
C ASN A 402 15.35 -13.23 -32.52
N SER A 403 16.65 -13.43 -32.28
CA SER A 403 17.51 -12.39 -31.68
C SER A 403 18.52 -11.84 -32.68
N CYS A 404 18.70 -10.52 -32.66
CA CYS A 404 19.71 -9.72 -33.38
C CYS A 404 21.14 -9.87 -32.83
N ILE A 405 21.41 -11.02 -32.23
CA ILE A 405 22.56 -11.33 -31.39
C ILE A 405 22.82 -12.79 -31.68
N ALA A 406 24.05 -13.10 -32.11
CA ALA A 406 24.46 -14.45 -32.46
C ALA A 406 24.30 -15.43 -31.28
#